data_AF-A0A1J4K0R4-F1
#
_entry.id   AF-A0A1J4K0R4-F1
#
_cell.length_a   1.000
_cell.length_b   1.000
_cell.length_c   1.000
_cell.angle_alpha   90.00
_cell.angle_beta   90.00
_cell.angle_gamma   90.00
#
_symmetry.space_group_name_H-M   'P 1'
#
loop_
_entity.id
_entity.type
_entity.pdbx_description
1 polymer ?
#
loop_
_entity_poly.entity_id
_entity_poly.type
_entity_poly.pdbx_seq_one_letter_code
_entity_poly.pdbx_strand_id
1 'polypeptide(L)'
;MIFKFSGFSQFHMESFYQANIQIDNLVKKAINGRAGNPDWSHILNVINMIDSQPIIINNSISTICRHLSHGNTGRKMNCLILIDALFKNSKPASLKSYQTQGLMDALDADPISTNAELHNFLYKNMPEWVSACQSNQCLDPTFANWVKIYCSTHYVPNLTRHIRKKLFRDLSGCVEVLTMLTECMVNFTNTDKKLLNEIASNAEEIARRLHELQPTIVDKQLSAAIAATRDLCDSAIKQYLTIEKNGQPNCEELMRKVGRAAHIVEECSKPPPKPAKQTRIPPKLQGGDSGDISDAEFFIRLAQIKSNTSQQQNNSQQNISQQNVQQQNAQAAGGTDSLIDF
;
A
#
# COMPACT_ATOMS: atom_id res chain seq x y z
N MET A 1 -55.99 34.37 -22.81
CA MET A 1 -55.94 33.24 -21.85
C MET A 1 -54.47 33.05 -21.48
N ILE A 2 -54.01 33.65 -20.37
CA ILE A 2 -52.61 33.60 -19.93
C ILE A 2 -52.55 32.60 -18.77
N PHE A 3 -51.95 31.43 -19.00
CA PHE A 3 -51.72 30.45 -17.95
C PHE A 3 -50.57 30.89 -17.05
N LYS A 4 -50.86 31.12 -15.76
CA LYS A 4 -49.85 31.28 -14.71
C LYS A 4 -49.21 29.92 -14.41
N PHE A 5 -47.97 29.73 -14.85
CA PHE A 5 -47.13 28.55 -14.55
C PHE A 5 -46.03 28.86 -13.52
N SER A 6 -46.29 29.71 -12.52
CA SER A 6 -45.26 30.15 -11.56
C SER A 6 -45.19 29.36 -10.25
N GLY A 7 -46.16 28.50 -9.94
CA GLY A 7 -46.22 27.81 -8.63
C GLY A 7 -45.47 26.48 -8.54
N PHE A 8 -45.34 25.73 -9.65
CA PHE A 8 -44.81 24.37 -9.61
C PHE A 8 -43.27 24.30 -9.57
N SER A 9 -42.61 25.30 -10.19
CA SER A 9 -41.14 25.42 -10.22
C SER A 9 -40.56 25.81 -8.85
N GLN A 10 -41.23 26.69 -8.11
CA GLN A 10 -40.70 27.27 -6.87
C GLN A 10 -40.71 26.26 -5.70
N PHE A 11 -41.75 25.43 -5.61
CA PHE A 11 -41.86 24.39 -4.56
C PHE A 11 -40.83 23.26 -4.73
N HIS A 12 -40.54 22.85 -5.97
CA HIS A 12 -39.51 21.84 -6.24
C HIS A 12 -38.10 22.37 -5.97
N MET A 13 -37.86 23.66 -6.23
CA MET A 13 -36.58 24.30 -5.97
C MET A 13 -36.28 24.42 -4.47
N GLU A 14 -37.28 24.80 -3.66
CA GLU A 14 -37.13 24.87 -2.19
C GLU A 14 -36.92 23.48 -1.57
N SER A 15 -37.68 22.47 -2.01
CA SER A 15 -37.52 21.08 -1.55
C SER A 15 -36.13 20.51 -1.88
N PHE A 16 -35.60 20.82 -3.07
CA PHE A 16 -34.26 20.38 -3.47
C PHE A 16 -33.16 21.09 -2.66
N TYR A 17 -33.32 22.40 -2.42
CA TYR A 17 -32.38 23.17 -1.61
C TYR A 17 -32.33 22.68 -0.15
N GLN A 18 -33.48 22.37 0.45
CA GLN A 18 -33.52 21.82 1.81
C GLN A 18 -32.88 20.43 1.89
N ALA A 19 -33.10 19.56 0.89
CA ALA A 19 -32.44 18.26 0.82
C ALA A 19 -30.90 18.40 0.76
N ASN A 20 -30.39 19.41 0.05
CA ASN A 20 -28.95 19.68 -0.05
C ASN A 20 -28.31 20.15 1.25
N ILE A 21 -29.02 20.96 2.04
CA ILE A 21 -28.54 21.36 3.37
C ILE A 21 -28.53 20.15 4.33
N GLN A 22 -29.55 19.30 4.24
CA GLN A 22 -29.66 18.12 5.09
C GLN A 22 -28.55 17.11 4.80
N ILE A 23 -28.24 16.84 3.52
CA ILE A 23 -27.18 15.89 3.17
C ILE A 23 -25.79 16.40 3.58
N ASP A 24 -25.52 17.70 3.43
CA ASP A 24 -24.24 18.28 3.89
C ASP A 24 -24.06 18.11 5.40
N ASN A 25 -25.12 18.36 6.17
CA ASN A 25 -25.09 18.17 7.62
C ASN A 25 -24.91 16.69 8.01
N LEU A 26 -25.55 15.76 7.28
CA LEU A 26 -25.40 14.32 7.53
C LEU A 26 -24.00 13.83 7.19
N VAL A 27 -23.46 14.20 6.04
CA VAL A 27 -22.09 13.87 5.64
C VAL A 27 -21.10 14.44 6.65
N LYS A 28 -21.26 15.70 7.08
CA LYS A 28 -20.43 16.31 8.13
C LYS A 28 -20.45 15.51 9.42
N LYS A 29 -21.62 15.06 9.87
CA LYS A 29 -21.75 14.23 11.09
C LYS A 29 -21.11 12.85 10.91
N ALA A 30 -21.32 12.21 9.76
CA ALA A 30 -20.76 10.91 9.44
C ALA A 30 -19.22 10.91 9.47
N ILE A 31 -18.60 11.96 8.92
CA ILE A 31 -17.13 12.06 8.87
C ILE A 31 -16.51 12.71 10.11
N ASN A 32 -17.36 13.16 11.06
CA ASN A 32 -16.89 13.72 12.31
C ASN A 32 -16.43 12.59 13.23
N GLY A 33 -15.31 12.77 13.91
CA GLY A 33 -14.73 11.74 14.77
C GLY A 33 -13.21 11.78 14.76
N ARG A 34 -12.60 10.81 15.45
CA ARG A 34 -11.15 10.61 15.37
C ARG A 34 -10.81 10.06 13.99
N ALA A 35 -9.57 10.28 13.54
CA ALA A 35 -9.07 9.73 12.28
C ALA A 35 -9.26 8.21 12.25
N GLY A 36 -9.89 7.69 11.20
CA GLY A 36 -10.16 6.25 11.05
C GLY A 36 -11.32 5.72 11.89
N ASN A 37 -12.02 6.57 12.64
CA ASN A 37 -13.16 6.20 13.48
C ASN A 37 -14.35 7.15 13.27
N PRO A 38 -15.00 7.09 12.09
CA PRO A 38 -16.17 7.88 11.77
C PRO A 38 -17.41 7.41 12.53
N ASP A 39 -18.47 8.23 12.52
CA ASP A 39 -19.75 7.86 13.11
C ASP A 39 -20.53 6.92 12.18
N TRP A 40 -20.43 5.62 12.45
CA TRP A 40 -21.11 4.57 11.69
C TRP A 40 -22.63 4.71 11.66
N SER A 41 -23.25 5.24 12.71
CA SER A 41 -24.71 5.44 12.72
C SER A 41 -25.12 6.47 11.66
N HIS A 42 -24.34 7.54 11.53
CA HIS A 42 -24.56 8.57 10.53
C HIS A 42 -24.16 8.13 9.12
N ILE A 43 -23.12 7.28 8.97
CA ILE A 43 -22.79 6.65 7.68
C ILE A 43 -23.98 5.85 7.15
N LEU A 44 -24.58 4.99 7.97
CA LEU A 44 -25.74 4.19 7.57
C LEU A 44 -26.95 5.06 7.21
N ASN A 45 -27.15 6.16 7.93
CA ASN A 45 -28.21 7.13 7.59
C ASN A 45 -27.96 7.81 6.24
N VAL A 46 -26.71 8.14 5.90
CA VAL A 46 -26.35 8.69 4.59
C VAL A 46 -26.66 7.69 3.48
N ILE A 47 -26.26 6.41 3.64
CA ILE A 47 -26.54 5.34 2.67
C ILE A 47 -28.06 5.18 2.46
N ASN A 48 -28.82 5.08 3.56
CA ASN A 48 -30.28 4.95 3.50
C ASN A 48 -30.95 6.14 2.79
N MET A 49 -30.48 7.36 3.06
CA MET A 49 -31.02 8.56 2.43
C MET A 49 -30.73 8.57 0.93
N ILE A 50 -29.51 8.24 0.53
CA ILE A 50 -29.09 8.16 -0.87
C ILE A 50 -29.91 7.10 -1.63
N ASP A 51 -30.05 5.91 -1.07
CA ASP A 51 -30.80 4.81 -1.70
C ASP A 51 -32.31 5.04 -1.74
N SER A 52 -32.83 5.93 -0.90
CA SER A 52 -34.24 6.34 -0.90
C SER A 52 -34.50 7.51 -1.86
N GLN A 53 -33.48 8.32 -2.15
CA GLN A 53 -33.58 9.53 -2.96
C GLN A 53 -32.44 9.60 -3.99
N PRO A 54 -32.54 8.91 -5.13
CA PRO A 54 -31.46 8.89 -6.12
C PRO A 54 -31.05 10.29 -6.62
N ILE A 55 -31.97 11.26 -6.59
CA ILE A 55 -31.73 12.64 -7.03
C ILE A 55 -30.64 13.36 -6.21
N ILE A 56 -30.38 12.93 -4.98
CA ILE A 56 -29.35 13.54 -4.12
C ILE A 56 -27.98 12.88 -4.27
N ILE A 57 -27.84 11.79 -5.03
CA ILE A 57 -26.57 11.04 -5.15
C ILE A 57 -25.44 11.98 -5.57
N ASN A 58 -25.62 12.71 -6.67
CA ASN A 58 -24.58 13.58 -7.22
C ASN A 58 -24.14 14.64 -6.19
N ASN A 59 -25.10 15.27 -5.50
CA ASN A 59 -24.81 16.28 -4.49
C ASN A 59 -24.10 15.68 -3.26
N SER A 60 -24.46 14.45 -2.89
CA SER A 60 -23.80 13.69 -1.82
C SER A 60 -22.34 13.43 -2.18
N ILE A 61 -22.07 12.90 -3.38
CA ILE A 61 -20.72 12.64 -3.87
C ILE A 61 -19.91 13.92 -3.97
N SER A 62 -20.46 15.00 -4.56
CA SER A 62 -19.78 16.30 -4.61
C SER A 62 -19.44 16.85 -3.23
N THR A 63 -20.32 16.66 -2.24
CA THR A 63 -20.08 17.09 -0.86
C THR A 63 -18.96 16.29 -0.21
N ILE A 64 -18.93 14.98 -0.43
CA ILE A 64 -17.84 14.10 0.05
C ILE A 64 -16.52 14.50 -0.61
N CYS A 65 -16.49 14.68 -1.94
CA CYS A 65 -15.30 15.12 -2.66
C CYS A 65 -14.77 16.46 -2.15
N ARG A 66 -15.67 17.42 -1.83
CA ARG A 66 -15.26 18.69 -1.23
C ARG A 66 -14.55 18.49 0.11
N HIS A 67 -15.03 17.57 0.95
CA HIS A 67 -14.39 17.25 2.23
C HIS A 67 -13.09 16.45 2.07
N LEU A 68 -12.97 15.65 1.02
CA LEU A 68 -11.71 15.01 0.63
C LEU A 68 -10.65 16.05 0.23
N SER A 69 -11.02 17.08 -0.53
CA SER A 69 -10.05 18.10 -0.97
C SER A 69 -9.61 19.04 0.16
N HIS A 70 -10.53 19.45 1.03
CA HIS A 70 -10.28 20.52 2.02
C HIS A 70 -10.16 20.04 3.47
N GLY A 71 -10.40 18.75 3.74
CA GLY A 71 -10.31 18.19 5.09
C GLY A 71 -8.87 18.05 5.58
N ASN A 72 -8.69 17.96 6.91
CA ASN A 72 -7.43 17.43 7.46
C ASN A 72 -7.31 15.92 7.17
N THR A 73 -6.13 15.33 7.35
CA THR A 73 -5.88 13.90 7.04
C THR A 73 -6.90 12.96 7.70
N GLY A 74 -7.24 13.20 8.97
CA GLY A 74 -8.25 12.38 9.67
C GLY A 74 -9.64 12.47 9.06
N ARG A 75 -10.08 13.67 8.68
CA ARG A 75 -11.36 13.87 7.99
C ARG A 75 -11.36 13.26 6.59
N LYS A 76 -10.24 13.34 5.87
CA LYS A 76 -10.07 12.65 4.57
C LYS A 76 -10.21 11.15 4.73
N MET A 77 -9.52 10.55 5.70
CA MET A 77 -9.64 9.13 6.01
C MET A 77 -11.10 8.73 6.31
N ASN A 78 -11.79 9.51 7.13
CA ASN A 78 -13.21 9.26 7.42
C ASN A 78 -14.11 9.39 6.18
N CYS A 79 -13.79 10.30 5.24
CA CYS A 79 -14.49 10.37 3.95
C CYS A 79 -14.23 9.11 3.10
N LEU A 80 -13.00 8.58 3.08
CA LEU A 80 -12.68 7.35 2.36
C LEU A 80 -13.44 6.15 2.96
N ILE A 81 -13.59 6.08 4.28
CA ILE A 81 -14.41 5.05 4.95
C ILE A 81 -15.88 5.19 4.57
N LEU A 82 -16.42 6.40 4.49
CA LEU A 82 -17.79 6.63 4.02
C LEU A 82 -17.97 6.18 2.56
N ILE A 83 -17.01 6.47 1.67
CA ILE A 83 -17.04 6.00 0.27
C ILE A 83 -16.99 4.47 0.21
N ASP A 84 -16.10 3.85 1.00
CA ASP A 84 -16.03 2.39 1.10
C ASP A 84 -17.36 1.78 1.52
N ALA A 85 -18.01 2.38 2.53
CA ALA A 85 -19.32 1.95 2.99
C ALA A 85 -20.40 2.11 1.90
N LEU A 86 -20.38 3.18 1.11
CA LEU A 86 -21.30 3.38 -0.02
C LEU A 86 -21.15 2.26 -1.07
N PHE A 87 -19.93 1.95 -1.49
CA PHE A 87 -19.70 0.89 -2.48
C PHE A 87 -20.07 -0.51 -1.97
N LYS A 88 -19.94 -0.76 -0.66
CA LYS A 88 -20.22 -2.08 -0.06
C LYS A 88 -21.70 -2.31 0.27
N ASN A 89 -22.48 -1.25 0.51
CA ASN A 89 -23.82 -1.38 1.09
C ASN A 89 -24.96 -0.77 0.25
N SER A 90 -24.67 0.02 -0.77
CA SER A 90 -25.72 0.66 -1.58
C SER A 90 -26.32 -0.24 -2.64
N LYS A 91 -27.52 0.11 -3.11
CA LYS A 91 -28.22 -0.58 -4.21
C LYS A 91 -27.51 -0.40 -5.57
N PRO A 92 -27.73 -1.32 -6.54
CA PRO A 92 -27.09 -1.27 -7.86
C PRO A 92 -27.23 0.06 -8.62
N ALA A 93 -28.41 0.71 -8.52
CA ALA A 93 -28.64 2.01 -9.15
C ALA A 93 -27.69 3.09 -8.60
N SER A 94 -27.50 3.12 -7.29
CA SER A 94 -26.60 4.05 -6.62
C SER A 94 -25.14 3.75 -6.93
N LEU A 95 -24.74 2.46 -6.94
CA LEU A 95 -23.40 2.02 -7.32
C LEU A 95 -23.02 2.49 -8.74
N LYS A 96 -23.96 2.41 -9.69
CA LYS A 96 -23.76 2.93 -11.04
C LYS A 96 -23.50 4.44 -11.02
N SER A 97 -24.23 5.18 -10.19
CA SER A 97 -24.09 6.64 -10.08
C SER A 97 -22.85 7.11 -9.30
N TYR A 98 -22.16 6.25 -8.56
CA TYR A 98 -20.93 6.62 -7.86
C TYR A 98 -19.68 6.62 -8.76
N GLN A 99 -19.70 5.82 -9.83
CA GLN A 99 -18.58 5.60 -10.77
C GLN A 99 -18.39 6.79 -11.73
N THR A 100 -18.20 7.98 -11.17
CA THR A 100 -18.12 9.26 -11.90
C THR A 100 -16.68 9.74 -12.03
N GLN A 101 -16.39 10.47 -13.11
CA GLN A 101 -15.09 11.12 -13.29
C GLN A 101 -14.74 12.06 -12.14
N GLY A 102 -15.72 12.82 -11.63
CA GLY A 102 -15.49 13.74 -10.51
C GLY A 102 -15.10 13.04 -9.20
N LEU A 103 -15.51 11.79 -8.97
CA LEU A 103 -15.01 11.00 -7.85
C LEU A 103 -13.57 10.51 -8.11
N MET A 104 -13.30 10.01 -9.32
CA MET A 104 -11.97 9.55 -9.72
C MET A 104 -10.94 10.68 -9.60
N ASP A 105 -11.23 11.85 -10.17
CA ASP A 105 -10.37 13.05 -10.11
C ASP A 105 -10.11 13.50 -8.66
N ALA A 106 -11.13 13.42 -7.80
CA ALA A 106 -10.99 13.81 -6.39
C ALA A 106 -10.06 12.85 -5.62
N LEU A 107 -10.06 11.56 -5.98
CA LEU A 107 -9.21 10.52 -5.37
C LEU A 107 -7.78 10.51 -5.95
N ASP A 108 -7.61 11.00 -7.18
CA ASP A 108 -6.32 11.19 -7.84
C ASP A 108 -5.57 12.44 -7.35
N ALA A 109 -6.29 13.39 -6.74
CA ALA A 109 -5.73 14.65 -6.28
C ALA A 109 -4.52 14.44 -5.35
N ASP A 110 -3.47 15.26 -5.54
CA ASP A 110 -2.22 15.25 -4.75
C ASP A 110 -2.41 15.05 -3.23
N PRO A 111 -3.39 15.71 -2.56
CA PRO A 111 -3.55 15.58 -1.13
C PRO A 111 -3.99 14.19 -0.65
N ILE A 112 -4.34 13.29 -1.57
CA ILE A 112 -4.68 11.89 -1.34
C ILE A 112 -3.59 10.99 -1.94
N SER A 113 -3.28 11.17 -3.23
CA SER A 113 -2.35 10.30 -3.95
C SER A 113 -0.92 10.34 -3.40
N THR A 114 -0.46 11.48 -2.85
CA THR A 114 0.87 11.59 -2.23
C THR A 114 0.90 11.17 -0.75
N ASN A 115 -0.27 11.00 -0.13
CA ASN A 115 -0.37 10.57 1.26
C ASN A 115 -0.42 9.04 1.34
N ALA A 116 0.66 8.43 1.84
CA ALA A 116 0.78 6.97 1.89
C ALA A 116 -0.36 6.28 2.66
N GLU A 117 -0.85 6.87 3.75
CA GLU A 117 -1.94 6.29 4.55
C GLU A 117 -3.25 6.24 3.75
N LEU A 118 -3.61 7.36 3.13
CA LEU A 118 -4.84 7.50 2.34
C LEU A 118 -4.77 6.66 1.06
N HIS A 119 -3.64 6.71 0.34
CA HIS A 119 -3.44 5.92 -0.87
C HIS A 119 -3.46 4.41 -0.59
N ASN A 120 -2.81 3.95 0.49
CA ASN A 120 -2.83 2.52 0.83
C ASN A 120 -4.21 2.04 1.28
N PHE A 121 -5.03 2.91 1.90
CA PHE A 121 -6.45 2.61 2.14
C PHE A 121 -7.19 2.33 0.82
N LEU A 122 -6.99 3.18 -0.20
CA LEU A 122 -7.62 3.01 -1.50
C LEU A 122 -7.13 1.75 -2.21
N TYR A 123 -5.82 1.53 -2.25
CA TYR A 123 -5.20 0.33 -2.82
C TYR A 123 -5.82 -0.95 -2.27
N LYS A 124 -6.10 -0.99 -0.95
CA LYS A 124 -6.70 -2.15 -0.29
C LYS A 124 -8.19 -2.33 -0.61
N ASN A 125 -8.97 -1.25 -0.66
CA ASN A 125 -10.43 -1.33 -0.71
C ASN A 125 -11.04 -1.22 -2.11
N MET A 126 -10.43 -0.47 -3.04
CA MET A 126 -10.96 -0.30 -4.40
C MET A 126 -11.16 -1.62 -5.18
N PRO A 127 -10.30 -2.65 -5.04
CA PRO A 127 -10.57 -3.96 -5.65
C PRO A 127 -11.90 -4.58 -5.16
N GLU A 128 -12.27 -4.35 -3.90
CA GLU A 128 -13.55 -4.80 -3.34
C GLU A 128 -14.72 -3.98 -3.93
N TRP A 129 -14.52 -2.70 -4.22
CA TRP A 129 -15.53 -1.86 -4.90
C TRP A 129 -15.81 -2.35 -6.31
N VAL A 130 -14.75 -2.69 -7.07
CA VAL A 130 -14.88 -3.30 -8.40
C VAL A 130 -15.64 -4.62 -8.31
N SER A 131 -15.29 -5.47 -7.35
CA SER A 131 -15.98 -6.75 -7.11
C SER A 131 -17.47 -6.55 -6.77
N ALA A 132 -17.80 -5.57 -5.93
CA ALA A 132 -19.18 -5.22 -5.58
C ALA A 132 -19.97 -4.75 -6.81
N CYS A 133 -19.41 -3.85 -7.62
CA CYS A 133 -20.05 -3.38 -8.86
C CYS A 133 -20.19 -4.51 -9.90
N GLN A 134 -19.19 -5.39 -10.01
CA GLN A 134 -19.21 -6.52 -10.93
C GLN A 134 -20.28 -7.54 -10.54
N SER A 135 -20.37 -7.87 -9.25
CA SER A 135 -21.36 -8.80 -8.71
C SER A 135 -22.80 -8.29 -8.90
N ASN A 136 -22.99 -6.96 -8.86
CA ASN A 136 -24.26 -6.30 -9.14
C ASN A 136 -24.48 -5.96 -10.62
N GLN A 137 -23.60 -6.42 -11.52
CA GLN A 137 -23.68 -6.21 -12.97
C GLN A 137 -23.78 -4.73 -13.38
N CYS A 138 -23.16 -3.84 -12.60
CA CYS A 138 -23.19 -2.39 -12.81
C CYS A 138 -21.79 -1.78 -12.91
N LEU A 139 -20.76 -2.59 -13.14
CA LEU A 139 -19.38 -2.14 -13.28
C LEU A 139 -19.19 -1.35 -14.58
N ASP A 140 -18.74 -0.11 -14.43
CA ASP A 140 -18.32 0.74 -15.54
C ASP A 140 -16.88 0.37 -15.97
N PRO A 141 -16.62 0.14 -17.28
CA PRO A 141 -15.29 -0.23 -17.76
C PRO A 141 -14.22 0.85 -17.52
N THR A 142 -14.58 2.13 -17.59
CA THR A 142 -13.65 3.24 -17.34
C THR A 142 -13.24 3.24 -15.88
N PHE A 143 -14.20 3.09 -14.97
CA PHE A 143 -13.93 2.96 -13.54
C PHE A 143 -13.06 1.74 -13.23
N ALA A 144 -13.37 0.58 -13.82
CA ALA A 144 -12.58 -0.64 -13.62
C ALA A 144 -11.12 -0.48 -14.09
N ASN A 145 -10.92 0.14 -15.27
CA ASN A 145 -9.59 0.41 -15.81
C ASN A 145 -8.83 1.44 -14.96
N TRP A 146 -9.51 2.49 -14.51
CA TRP A 146 -8.93 3.47 -13.60
C TRP A 146 -8.48 2.83 -12.29
N VAL A 147 -9.33 2.02 -11.62
CA VAL A 147 -8.93 1.29 -10.40
C VAL A 147 -7.71 0.41 -10.65
N LYS A 148 -7.66 -0.29 -11.80
CA LYS A 148 -6.51 -1.13 -12.17
C LYS A 148 -5.22 -0.33 -12.31
N ILE A 149 -5.28 0.88 -12.88
CA ILE A 149 -4.13 1.78 -13.02
C ILE A 149 -3.77 2.38 -11.66
N TYR A 150 -4.74 2.92 -10.92
CA TYR A 150 -4.53 3.56 -9.62
C TYR A 150 -3.91 2.59 -8.61
N CYS A 151 -4.40 1.34 -8.58
CA CYS A 151 -3.91 0.29 -7.70
C CYS A 151 -2.73 -0.49 -8.30
N SER A 152 -2.12 -0.03 -9.40
CA SER A 152 -0.88 -0.63 -9.92
C SER A 152 0.33 -0.26 -9.06
N THR A 153 0.24 0.85 -8.33
CA THR A 153 1.24 1.30 -7.37
C THR A 153 0.69 1.13 -5.96
N HIS A 154 1.53 0.59 -5.07
CA HIS A 154 1.29 0.58 -3.62
C HIS A 154 2.34 1.50 -3.01
N TYR A 155 1.92 2.47 -2.19
CA TYR A 155 2.87 3.37 -1.53
C TYR A 155 3.59 2.61 -0.42
N VAL A 156 4.76 2.08 -0.78
CA VAL A 156 5.77 1.62 0.17
C VAL A 156 6.79 2.77 0.31
N PRO A 157 7.04 3.30 1.52
CA PRO A 157 8.17 4.21 1.70
C PRO A 157 9.42 3.52 1.18
N ASN A 158 10.06 4.07 0.13
CA ASN A 158 11.31 3.52 -0.37
C ASN A 158 12.38 3.67 0.74
N LEU A 159 12.61 2.59 1.47
CA LEU A 159 13.61 2.47 2.52
C LEU A 159 15.00 2.47 1.87
N THR A 160 15.50 3.66 1.53
CA THR A 160 16.88 3.82 1.07
C THR A 160 17.83 3.33 2.16
N ARG A 161 19.04 2.90 1.77
CA ARG A 161 20.08 2.47 2.72
C ARG A 161 20.36 3.53 3.79
N HIS A 162 20.28 4.81 3.42
CA HIS A 162 20.47 5.93 4.34
C HIS A 162 19.33 6.01 5.37
N ILE A 163 18.07 5.99 4.91
CA ILE A 163 16.88 6.03 5.78
C ILE A 163 16.88 4.82 6.72
N ARG A 164 17.14 3.62 6.18
CA ARG A 164 17.22 2.39 6.97
C ARG A 164 18.29 2.49 8.06
N LYS A 165 19.50 2.93 7.73
CA LYS A 165 20.59 3.11 8.71
C LYS A 165 20.22 4.13 9.80
N LYS A 166 19.57 5.24 9.41
CA LYS A 166 19.08 6.24 10.36
C LYS A 166 18.03 5.65 11.30
N LEU A 167 17.06 4.91 10.78
CA LEU A 167 16.00 4.29 11.58
C LEU A 167 16.54 3.28 12.59
N PHE A 168 17.50 2.43 12.21
CA PHE A 168 18.12 1.52 13.19
C PHE A 168 18.90 2.26 14.28
N ARG A 169 19.57 3.36 13.95
CA ARG A 169 20.23 4.21 14.95
C ARG A 169 19.21 4.87 15.89
N ASP A 170 18.11 5.37 15.34
CA ASP A 170 17.05 5.99 16.13
C ASP A 170 16.36 4.95 17.04
N LEU A 171 16.16 3.72 16.57
CA LEU A 171 15.65 2.59 17.39
C LEU A 171 16.63 2.20 18.50
N SER A 172 17.94 2.20 18.24
CA SER A 172 18.96 2.00 19.27
C SER A 172 18.85 3.06 20.37
N GLY A 173 18.72 4.33 19.97
CA GLY A 173 18.50 5.43 20.92
C GLY A 173 17.20 5.28 21.72
N CYS A 174 16.12 4.76 21.11
CA CYS A 174 14.89 4.45 21.84
C CYS A 174 15.12 3.36 22.89
N VAL A 175 15.86 2.30 22.56
CA VAL A 175 16.21 1.24 23.52
C VAL A 175 17.05 1.80 24.67
N GLU A 176 17.99 2.71 24.41
CA GLU A 176 18.77 3.39 25.47
C GLU A 176 17.87 4.18 26.43
N VAL A 177 16.91 4.96 25.91
CA VAL A 177 15.93 5.68 26.74
C VAL A 177 15.09 4.71 27.59
N LEU A 178 14.66 3.59 27.01
CA LEU A 178 13.88 2.57 27.72
C LEU A 178 14.72 1.81 28.76
N THR A 179 16.01 1.63 28.52
CA THR A 179 16.95 1.11 29.51
C THR A 179 17.07 2.07 30.69
N MET A 180 17.25 3.37 30.44
CA MET A 180 17.27 4.38 31.50
C MET A 180 15.97 4.38 32.31
N LEU A 181 14.82 4.29 31.65
CA LEU A 181 13.52 4.16 32.32
C LEU A 181 13.46 2.91 33.22
N THR A 182 13.93 1.78 32.70
CA THR A 182 13.96 0.50 33.41
C THR A 182 14.84 0.59 34.66
N GLU A 183 16.04 1.17 34.55
CA GLU A 183 16.96 1.38 35.68
C GLU A 183 16.37 2.32 36.73
N CYS A 184 15.70 3.38 36.30
CA CYS A 184 14.96 4.30 37.17
C CYS A 184 13.84 3.60 37.93
N MET A 185 13.12 2.66 37.30
CA MET A 185 12.06 1.89 37.97
C MET A 185 12.62 0.80 38.89
N VAL A 186 13.73 0.16 38.52
CA VAL A 186 14.43 -0.80 39.39
C VAL A 186 14.91 -0.13 40.68
N ASN A 187 15.45 1.09 40.55
CA ASN A 187 15.99 1.87 41.68
C ASN A 187 15.00 2.91 42.21
N PHE A 188 13.68 2.68 42.04
CA PHE A 188 12.63 3.68 42.27
C PHE A 188 12.73 4.42 43.62
N THR A 189 13.15 3.74 44.69
CA THR A 189 13.30 4.34 46.02
C THR A 189 14.35 5.45 46.08
N ASN A 190 15.34 5.41 45.19
CA ASN A 190 16.47 6.34 45.13
C ASN A 190 16.41 7.27 43.90
N THR A 191 15.41 7.10 43.04
CA THR A 191 15.27 7.85 41.80
C THR A 191 14.47 9.13 42.01
N ASP A 192 14.92 10.23 41.39
CA ASP A 192 14.13 11.46 41.33
C ASP A 192 12.84 11.23 40.54
N LYS A 193 11.70 11.43 41.20
CA LYS A 193 10.37 11.29 40.60
C LYS A 193 10.15 12.20 39.39
N LYS A 194 10.74 13.41 39.38
CA LYS A 194 10.61 14.33 38.24
C LYS A 194 11.29 13.76 37.00
N LEU A 195 12.50 13.23 37.17
CA LEU A 195 13.25 12.57 36.10
C LEU A 195 12.50 11.33 35.59
N LEU A 196 11.99 10.50 36.50
CA LEU A 196 11.22 9.32 36.13
C LEU A 196 9.98 9.68 35.30
N ASN A 197 9.23 10.70 35.70
CA ASN A 197 8.03 11.16 34.98
C ASN A 197 8.38 11.70 33.58
N GLU A 198 9.48 12.43 33.45
CA GLU A 198 9.95 12.94 32.15
C GLU A 198 10.35 11.80 31.20
N ILE A 199 11.12 10.83 31.70
CA ILE A 199 11.51 9.65 30.90
C ILE A 199 10.27 8.81 30.55
N ALA A 200 9.31 8.66 31.46
CA ALA A 200 8.05 7.95 31.19
C ALA A 200 7.23 8.64 30.09
N SER A 201 7.10 9.97 30.13
CA SER A 201 6.43 10.74 29.06
C SER A 201 7.13 10.59 27.71
N ASN A 202 8.47 10.53 27.70
CA ASN A 202 9.23 10.26 26.47
C ASN A 202 8.96 8.84 25.94
N ALA A 203 8.84 7.84 26.82
CA ALA A 203 8.51 6.47 26.43
C ALA A 203 7.10 6.35 25.84
N GLU A 204 6.12 7.10 26.37
CA GLU A 204 4.76 7.18 25.79
C GLU A 204 4.76 7.77 24.38
N GLU A 205 5.51 8.85 24.15
CA GLU A 205 5.65 9.45 22.82
C GLU A 205 6.38 8.53 21.85
N ILE A 206 7.41 7.80 22.29
CA ILE A 206 8.07 6.76 21.49
C ILE A 206 7.06 5.67 21.12
N ALA A 207 6.28 5.15 22.08
CA ALA A 207 5.28 4.11 21.85
C ALA A 207 4.26 4.55 20.78
N ARG A 208 3.73 5.78 20.90
CA ARG A 208 2.78 6.36 19.95
C ARG A 208 3.37 6.42 18.54
N ARG A 209 4.59 6.94 18.39
CA ARG A 209 5.26 7.03 17.08
C ARG A 209 5.57 5.67 16.48
N LEU A 210 5.96 4.69 17.28
CA LEU A 210 6.21 3.33 16.80
C LEU A 210 4.92 2.63 16.37
N HIS A 211 3.79 2.87 17.06
CA HIS A 211 2.48 2.41 16.63
C HIS A 211 2.05 2.96 15.27
N GLU A 212 2.33 4.24 15.01
CA GLU A 212 2.06 4.89 13.72
C GLU A 212 3.03 4.41 12.62
N LEU A 213 4.30 4.20 12.97
CA LEU A 213 5.35 3.84 12.00
C LEU A 213 5.25 2.38 11.55
N GLN A 214 5.04 1.43 12.47
CA GLN A 214 5.09 0.00 12.16
C GLN A 214 4.26 -0.44 10.94
N PRO A 215 2.97 -0.04 10.78
CA PRO A 215 2.16 -0.49 9.65
C PRO A 215 2.66 0.02 8.29
N THR A 216 3.51 1.05 8.27
CA THR A 216 4.07 1.62 7.04
C THR A 216 5.34 0.89 6.56
N ILE A 217 5.91 0.01 7.40
CA ILE A 217 7.20 -0.64 7.15
C ILE A 217 7.02 -2.05 6.62
N VAL A 218 7.41 -2.25 5.36
CA VAL A 218 7.39 -3.57 4.68
C VAL A 218 8.68 -4.37 4.95
N ASP A 219 9.79 -3.70 5.25
CA ASP A 219 11.06 -4.36 5.58
C ASP A 219 10.88 -5.20 6.86
N LYS A 220 10.95 -6.53 6.72
CA LYS A 220 10.68 -7.47 7.81
C LYS A 220 11.64 -7.31 9.00
N GLN A 221 12.91 -7.00 8.74
CA GLN A 221 13.91 -6.83 9.80
C GLN A 221 13.63 -5.55 10.58
N LEU A 222 13.36 -4.45 9.89
CA LEU A 222 13.02 -3.18 10.51
C LEU A 222 11.66 -3.25 11.24
N SER A 223 10.66 -3.91 10.64
CA SER A 223 9.34 -4.12 11.25
C SER A 223 9.45 -4.96 12.53
N ALA A 224 10.28 -6.01 12.53
CA ALA A 224 10.56 -6.83 13.72
C ALA A 224 11.27 -6.02 14.82
N ALA A 225 12.23 -5.17 14.45
CA ALA A 225 12.91 -4.28 15.39
C ALA A 225 11.94 -3.27 16.02
N ILE A 226 11.10 -2.62 15.20
CA ILE A 226 10.05 -1.71 15.67
C ILE A 226 9.08 -2.42 16.62
N ALA A 227 8.64 -3.63 16.27
CA ALA A 227 7.74 -4.43 17.10
C ALA A 227 8.36 -4.73 18.48
N ALA A 228 9.63 -5.14 18.51
CA ALA A 228 10.33 -5.45 19.75
C ALA A 228 10.52 -4.21 20.64
N THR A 229 10.87 -3.06 20.05
CA THR A 229 10.98 -1.80 20.80
C THR A 229 9.63 -1.32 21.32
N ARG A 230 8.56 -1.44 20.53
CA ARG A 230 7.20 -1.09 20.95
C ARG A 230 6.72 -1.96 22.11
N ASP A 231 6.89 -3.28 22.01
CA ASP A 231 6.52 -4.22 23.08
C ASP A 231 7.28 -3.92 24.39
N LEU A 232 8.50 -3.41 24.30
CA LEU A 232 9.26 -2.91 25.45
C LEU A 232 8.65 -1.62 26.01
N CYS A 233 8.33 -0.63 25.17
CA CYS A 233 7.65 0.60 25.61
C CYS A 233 6.35 0.29 26.36
N ASP A 234 5.47 -0.51 25.77
CA ASP A 234 4.16 -0.83 26.36
C ASP A 234 4.32 -1.53 27.72
N SER A 235 5.34 -2.37 27.82
CA SER A 235 5.67 -3.04 29.08
C SER A 235 6.23 -2.06 30.11
N ALA A 236 7.14 -1.16 29.71
CA ALA A 236 7.72 -0.16 30.60
C ALA A 236 6.65 0.80 31.15
N ILE A 237 5.78 1.31 30.29
CA ILE A 237 4.66 2.19 30.66
C ILE A 237 3.71 1.46 31.62
N LYS A 238 3.37 0.19 31.35
CA LYS A 238 2.54 -0.61 32.25
C LYS A 238 3.17 -0.78 33.64
N GLN A 239 4.48 -1.02 33.71
CA GLN A 239 5.17 -1.13 35.00
C GLN A 239 5.22 0.22 35.73
N TYR A 240 5.49 1.31 35.01
CA TYR A 240 5.44 2.67 35.56
C TYR A 240 4.07 2.99 36.18
N LEU A 241 2.98 2.74 35.46
CA LEU A 241 1.62 2.94 35.99
C LEU A 241 1.29 2.03 37.18
N THR A 242 1.96 0.88 37.29
CA THR A 242 1.83 -0.01 38.45
C THR A 242 2.49 0.62 39.67
N ILE A 243 3.69 1.21 39.50
CA ILE A 243 4.40 1.95 40.55
C ILE A 243 3.57 3.15 41.03
N GLU A 244 2.99 3.93 40.11
CA GLU A 244 2.14 5.08 40.49
C GLU A 244 0.92 4.69 41.33
N LYS A 245 0.41 3.48 41.13
CA LYS A 245 -0.69 2.90 41.91
C LYS A 245 -0.24 2.22 43.21
N ASN A 246 1.01 2.43 43.62
CA ASN A 246 1.66 1.78 44.76
C ASN A 246 1.73 0.25 44.65
N GLY A 247 1.74 -0.28 43.43
CA GLY A 247 1.96 -1.70 43.15
C GLY A 247 3.44 -2.07 43.09
N GLN A 248 3.72 -3.37 43.00
CA GLN A 248 5.08 -3.88 42.80
C GLN A 248 5.34 -4.12 41.30
N PRO A 249 6.28 -3.39 40.68
CA PRO A 249 6.62 -3.59 39.28
C PRO A 249 7.35 -4.93 39.05
N ASN A 250 7.08 -5.59 37.92
CA ASN A 250 7.85 -6.75 37.48
C ASN A 250 9.13 -6.32 36.74
N CYS A 251 10.14 -5.92 37.51
CA CYS A 251 11.41 -5.43 36.98
C CYS A 251 12.22 -6.50 36.24
N GLU A 252 12.14 -7.77 36.64
CA GLU A 252 12.84 -8.88 35.97
C GLU A 252 12.32 -9.08 34.54
N GLU A 253 10.99 -9.08 34.37
CA GLU A 253 10.40 -9.19 33.04
C GLU A 253 10.82 -8.01 32.15
N LEU A 254 10.90 -6.82 32.72
CA LEU A 254 11.29 -5.62 31.98
C LEU A 254 12.75 -5.67 31.55
N MET A 255 13.68 -6.04 32.44
CA MET A 255 15.09 -6.23 32.10
C MET A 255 15.29 -7.27 31.00
N ARG A 256 14.53 -8.39 31.05
CA ARG A 256 14.56 -9.39 29.98
C ARG A 256 14.08 -8.83 28.64
N LYS A 257 13.04 -7.98 28.66
CA LYS A 257 12.52 -7.32 27.45
C LYS A 257 13.50 -6.30 26.89
N VAL A 258 14.22 -5.56 27.75
CA VAL A 258 15.32 -4.66 27.33
C VAL A 258 16.39 -5.45 26.58
N GLY A 259 16.90 -6.53 27.17
CA GLY A 259 17.92 -7.38 26.53
C GLY A 259 17.45 -7.97 25.20
N ARG A 260 16.19 -8.42 25.13
CA ARG A 260 15.58 -8.93 23.89
C ARG A 260 15.48 -7.85 22.81
N ALA A 261 14.99 -6.66 23.16
CA ALA A 261 14.84 -5.56 22.20
C ALA A 261 16.20 -5.09 21.67
N ALA A 262 17.18 -4.91 22.56
CA ALA A 262 18.55 -4.55 22.19
C ALA A 262 19.16 -5.57 21.20
N HIS A 263 19.06 -6.86 21.52
CA HIS A 263 19.55 -7.93 20.66
C HIS A 263 18.85 -7.94 19.29
N ILE A 264 17.52 -7.80 19.25
CA ILE A 264 16.77 -7.79 17.97
C ILE A 264 17.16 -6.58 17.13
N VAL A 265 17.25 -5.38 17.72
CA VAL A 265 17.64 -4.16 17.01
C VAL A 265 19.06 -4.30 16.44
N GLU A 266 19.99 -4.82 17.22
CA GLU A 266 21.37 -5.04 16.77
C GLU A 266 21.43 -6.07 15.62
N GLU A 267 20.83 -7.25 15.79
CA GLU A 267 20.85 -8.31 14.78
C GLU A 267 20.17 -7.88 13.48
N CYS A 268 19.03 -7.19 13.58
CA CYS A 268 18.29 -6.70 12.40
C CYS A 268 19.00 -5.54 11.69
N SER A 269 19.90 -4.83 12.37
CA SER A 269 20.70 -3.76 11.77
C SER A 269 21.82 -4.29 10.86
N LYS A 270 22.24 -5.55 11.06
CA LYS A 270 23.31 -6.19 10.29
C LYS A 270 22.80 -6.48 8.87
N PRO A 271 23.64 -6.29 7.82
CA PRO A 271 23.25 -6.65 6.47
C PRO A 271 22.96 -8.16 6.41
N PRO A 272 21.97 -8.59 5.60
CA PRO A 272 21.66 -10.00 5.47
C PRO A 272 22.93 -10.77 5.04
N PRO A 273 23.14 -11.98 5.59
CA PRO A 273 24.31 -12.78 5.23
C PRO A 273 24.33 -12.95 3.71
N LYS A 274 25.50 -12.69 3.09
CA LYS A 274 25.68 -12.95 1.67
C LYS A 274 25.31 -14.42 1.43
N PRO A 275 24.45 -14.75 0.46
CA PRO A 275 24.13 -16.14 0.17
C PRO A 275 25.46 -16.88 -0.06
N ALA A 276 25.63 -18.00 0.63
CA ALA A 276 26.81 -18.83 0.46
C ALA A 276 26.96 -19.09 -1.05
N LYS A 277 28.13 -18.74 -1.62
CA LYS A 277 28.46 -19.14 -2.98
C LYS A 277 28.25 -20.66 -3.01
N GLN A 278 27.26 -21.15 -3.76
CA GLN A 278 27.12 -22.57 -4.01
C GLN A 278 28.41 -23.00 -4.73
N THR A 279 29.37 -23.53 -3.98
CA THR A 279 30.38 -24.41 -4.54
C THR A 279 29.61 -25.61 -5.04
N ARG A 280 29.38 -25.67 -6.36
CA ARG A 280 28.91 -26.88 -7.04
C ARG A 280 29.86 -28.00 -6.62
N ILE A 281 29.41 -28.85 -5.72
CA ILE A 281 30.09 -30.11 -5.42
C ILE A 281 29.86 -30.98 -6.67
N PRO A 282 30.91 -31.43 -7.37
CA PRO A 282 30.75 -32.33 -8.50
C PRO A 282 30.06 -33.61 -8.02
N PRO A 283 29.01 -34.11 -8.71
CA PRO A 283 28.38 -35.36 -8.33
C PRO A 283 29.38 -36.50 -8.39
N LYS A 284 29.44 -37.31 -7.32
CA LYS A 284 30.24 -38.53 -7.28
C LYS A 284 29.68 -39.52 -8.30
N LEU A 285 30.49 -39.85 -9.32
CA LEU A 285 30.26 -40.95 -10.24
C LEU A 285 30.33 -42.28 -9.45
N GLN A 286 29.18 -42.93 -9.26
CA GLN A 286 29.12 -44.37 -9.02
C GLN A 286 29.03 -45.06 -10.37
N GLY A 287 30.03 -45.87 -10.69
CA GLY A 287 30.10 -46.65 -11.93
C GLY A 287 29.20 -47.88 -11.89
N GLY A 288 28.77 -48.31 -13.08
CA GLY A 288 28.07 -49.57 -13.31
C GLY A 288 27.49 -49.64 -14.72
N ASP A 289 28.34 -50.01 -15.69
CA ASP A 289 28.07 -50.59 -17.02
C ASP A 289 26.69 -50.33 -17.69
N SER A 290 26.59 -49.18 -18.36
CA SER A 290 25.97 -49.09 -19.68
C SER A 290 27.01 -48.46 -20.61
N GLY A 291 27.07 -48.88 -21.87
CA GLY A 291 28.05 -48.42 -22.87
C GLY A 291 27.89 -46.96 -23.28
N ASP A 292 27.92 -46.06 -22.29
CA ASP A 292 27.81 -44.63 -22.45
C ASP A 292 29.20 -44.04 -22.67
N ILE A 293 29.35 -43.44 -23.84
CA ILE A 293 30.51 -42.64 -24.24
C ILE A 293 30.75 -41.59 -23.15
N SER A 294 31.97 -41.55 -22.60
CA SER A 294 32.30 -40.60 -21.52
C SER A 294 32.09 -39.15 -21.98
N ASP A 295 31.77 -38.21 -21.09
CA ASP A 295 31.55 -36.80 -21.46
C ASP A 295 32.72 -36.21 -22.26
N ALA A 296 33.96 -36.58 -21.93
CA ALA A 296 35.14 -36.18 -22.69
C ALA A 296 35.11 -36.72 -24.12
N GLU A 297 34.72 -37.98 -24.29
CA GLU A 297 34.59 -38.66 -25.57
C GLU A 297 33.37 -38.17 -26.37
N PHE A 298 32.31 -37.72 -25.69
CA PHE A 298 31.18 -37.00 -26.28
C PHE A 298 31.62 -35.65 -26.85
N PHE A 299 32.36 -34.84 -26.10
CA PHE A 299 32.85 -33.55 -26.62
C PHE A 299 33.89 -33.73 -27.73
N ILE A 300 34.73 -34.77 -27.67
CA ILE A 300 35.65 -35.13 -28.76
C ILE A 300 34.86 -35.54 -30.02
N ARG A 301 33.84 -36.39 -29.90
CA ARG A 301 32.97 -36.75 -31.04
C ARG A 301 32.17 -35.56 -31.56
N LEU A 302 31.67 -34.69 -30.68
CA LEU A 302 30.94 -33.48 -31.07
C LEU A 302 31.84 -32.49 -31.83
N ALA A 303 33.11 -32.37 -31.44
CA ALA A 303 34.10 -31.58 -32.14
C ALA A 303 34.44 -32.17 -33.52
N GLN A 304 34.60 -33.50 -33.62
CA GLN A 304 34.84 -34.21 -34.89
C GLN A 304 33.65 -34.10 -35.86
N ILE A 305 32.41 -34.16 -35.35
CA ILE A 305 31.21 -33.93 -36.15
C ILE A 305 31.20 -32.50 -36.69
N LYS A 306 31.47 -31.50 -35.84
CA LYS A 306 31.53 -30.10 -36.27
C LYS A 306 32.62 -29.83 -37.30
N SER A 307 33.80 -30.44 -37.19
CA SER A 307 34.86 -30.29 -38.20
C SER A 307 34.51 -30.93 -39.54
N ASN A 308 33.76 -32.05 -39.53
CA ASN A 308 33.32 -32.70 -40.76
C ASN A 308 32.16 -31.96 -41.45
N THR A 309 31.26 -31.33 -40.68
CA THR A 309 30.18 -30.50 -41.23
C THR A 309 30.73 -29.26 -41.96
N SER A 310 31.83 -28.68 -41.49
CA SER A 310 32.52 -27.57 -42.17
C SER A 310 33.22 -27.97 -43.48
N GLN A 311 33.53 -29.26 -43.67
CA GLN A 311 34.08 -29.76 -44.95
C GLN A 311 32.99 -30.18 -45.95
N GLN A 312 31.78 -30.55 -45.50
CA GLN A 312 30.66 -30.86 -46.42
C GLN A 312 29.91 -29.62 -46.92
N GLN A 313 29.95 -28.47 -46.23
CA GLN A 313 29.34 -27.23 -46.73
C GLN A 313 30.14 -26.52 -47.84
N ASN A 314 31.41 -26.88 -48.07
CA ASN A 314 32.18 -26.36 -49.22
C ASN A 314 31.93 -27.12 -50.54
N ASN A 315 31.20 -28.24 -50.53
CA ASN A 315 30.86 -29.00 -51.75
C ASN A 315 29.41 -28.83 -52.21
N SER A 316 28.60 -28.00 -51.54
CA SER A 316 27.20 -27.73 -51.93
C SER A 316 26.97 -26.34 -52.53
N GLN A 317 28.03 -25.53 -52.69
CA GLN A 317 27.98 -24.17 -53.26
C GLN A 317 28.49 -24.10 -54.71
N GLN A 318 28.20 -25.14 -55.52
CA GLN A 318 28.43 -25.10 -56.98
C GLN A 318 27.20 -25.42 -57.83
N ASN A 319 26.00 -25.57 -57.27
CA ASN A 319 24.83 -26.00 -58.05
C ASN A 319 23.54 -25.17 -57.90
N ILE A 320 23.63 -23.91 -57.46
CA ILE A 320 22.48 -22.98 -57.50
C ILE A 320 22.93 -21.67 -58.16
N SER A 321 23.41 -21.80 -59.39
CA SER A 321 23.64 -20.71 -60.34
C SER A 321 22.90 -21.04 -61.62
N GLN A 322 21.57 -20.96 -61.60
CA GLN A 322 20.68 -20.77 -62.77
C GLN A 322 19.23 -21.02 -62.33
N GLN A 323 18.51 -19.94 -62.01
CA GLN A 323 17.05 -19.74 -62.19
C GLN A 323 16.55 -18.72 -61.17
N ASN A 324 16.64 -17.44 -61.53
CA ASN A 324 15.51 -16.50 -61.46
C ASN A 324 15.99 -15.11 -61.87
N VAL A 325 16.16 -14.97 -63.18
CA VAL A 325 16.00 -13.69 -63.87
C VAL A 325 14.58 -13.71 -64.41
N GLN A 326 13.71 -12.83 -63.89
CA GLN A 326 12.48 -12.26 -64.49
C GLN A 326 11.40 -12.04 -63.43
N GLN A 327 11.34 -10.83 -62.87
CA GLN A 327 10.30 -9.86 -63.25
C GLN A 327 10.47 -8.58 -62.45
N GLN A 328 10.72 -7.51 -63.20
CA GLN A 328 10.78 -6.12 -62.79
C GLN A 328 9.41 -5.46 -62.97
N ASN A 329 9.20 -4.42 -62.16
CA ASN A 329 8.44 -3.19 -62.42
C ASN A 329 6.92 -3.16 -62.22
N ALA A 330 6.53 -2.46 -61.16
CA ALA A 330 5.63 -1.29 -61.10
C ALA A 330 5.17 -1.17 -59.63
N GLN A 331 5.15 -0.06 -58.91
CA GLN A 331 5.08 1.36 -59.24
C GLN A 331 5.44 2.14 -57.97
N ALA A 332 6.13 3.27 -58.14
CA ALA A 332 6.35 4.28 -57.11
C ALA A 332 5.24 5.34 -57.17
N ALA A 333 4.78 5.86 -56.01
CA ALA A 333 4.54 7.29 -55.75
C ALA A 333 3.77 7.55 -54.43
N GLY A 334 4.30 8.50 -53.63
CA GLY A 334 3.59 9.28 -52.60
C GLY A 334 3.52 8.62 -51.22
N GLY A 335 3.91 9.23 -50.10
CA GLY A 335 4.26 10.61 -49.79
C GLY A 335 3.93 10.84 -48.30
N THR A 336 4.80 11.57 -47.59
CA THR A 336 4.65 12.20 -46.25
C THR A 336 4.53 11.25 -45.03
N ASP A 337 5.44 11.20 -44.04
CA ASP A 337 6.06 12.21 -43.14
C ASP A 337 5.33 12.32 -41.78
N SER A 338 6.10 12.57 -40.71
CA SER A 338 5.84 12.56 -39.26
C SER A 338 5.72 11.18 -38.60
N LEU A 339 6.75 10.64 -37.93
CA LEU A 339 7.59 11.13 -36.82
C LEU A 339 6.82 11.28 -35.50
N ILE A 340 7.18 10.35 -34.61
CA ILE A 340 6.98 10.33 -33.17
C ILE A 340 7.63 11.57 -32.55
N ASP A 341 6.95 12.23 -31.61
CA ASP A 341 7.60 12.73 -30.39
C ASP A 341 6.56 12.96 -29.28
N PHE A 342 7.09 12.87 -28.06
CA PHE A 342 6.46 12.61 -26.75
C PHE A 342 5.44 13.62 -26.24
#